data_AF-A0A661DYL6-F1
#
_entry.id   AF-A0A661DYL6-F1
#
_cell.length_a   1.000
_cell.length_b   1.000
_cell.length_c   1.000
_cell.angle_alpha   90.00
_cell.angle_beta   90.00
_cell.angle_gamma   90.00
#
_symmetry.space_group_name_H-M   'P 1'
#
loop_
_entity.id
_entity.type
_entity.pdbx_description
1 polymer ?
#
loop_
_entity_poly.entity_id
_entity_poly.type
_entity_poly.pdbx_seq_one_letter_code
_entity_poly.pdbx_strand_id
1 'polypeptide(L)'
;ESYQVRDVSAVSQGNYRRLDDALRAAGSIEKLLLSGRVLDSGLNYEIRLRGSLDIESLPTPVRLIAYVSSAWDMTSKWFSWPLVR
;
A
#
# COMPACT_ATOMS: atom_id res chain seq x y z
N GLU A 1 -9.54 13.16 -17.94
CA GLU A 1 -8.59 13.11 -16.82
C GLU A 1 -7.93 11.74 -16.80
N SER A 2 -6.65 11.64 -16.40
CA SER A 2 -5.92 10.37 -16.33
C SER A 2 -5.22 10.25 -15.00
N TYR A 3 -5.29 9.08 -14.38
CA TYR A 3 -4.68 8.76 -13.09
C TYR A 3 -3.48 7.87 -13.31
N GLN A 4 -2.43 8.06 -12.52
CA GLN A 4 -1.17 7.33 -12.64
C GLN A 4 -0.89 6.59 -11.34
N VAL A 5 -0.60 5.30 -11.43
CA VAL A 5 -0.18 4.47 -10.29
C VAL A 5 1.24 4.01 -10.57
N ARG A 6 2.13 4.20 -9.60
CA ARG A 6 3.52 3.76 -9.66
C ARG A 6 3.76 2.73 -8.57
N ASP A 7 4.28 1.58 -8.96
CA ASP A 7 4.82 0.59 -8.03
C ASP A 7 6.25 0.97 -7.68
N VAL A 8 6.48 1.25 -6.40
CA VAL A 8 7.80 1.64 -5.88
C VAL A 8 8.75 0.45 -5.79
N SER A 9 8.21 -0.77 -5.66
CA SER A 9 8.98 -2.00 -5.52
C SER A 9 9.30 -2.66 -6.86
N ALA A 10 8.40 -2.57 -7.84
CA ALA A 10 8.53 -3.28 -9.12
C ALA A 10 8.92 -2.39 -10.32
N VAL A 11 9.15 -1.09 -10.12
CA VAL A 11 9.45 -0.11 -11.21
C VAL A 11 8.40 -0.16 -12.32
N SER A 12 7.16 -0.53 -11.97
CA SER A 12 6.04 -0.59 -12.91
C SER A 12 5.17 0.66 -12.76
N GLN A 13 4.57 1.11 -13.85
CA GLN A 13 3.70 2.28 -13.86
C GLN A 13 2.50 2.04 -14.77
N GLY A 14 1.30 2.30 -14.26
CA GLY A 14 0.05 2.17 -14.98
C GLY A 14 -0.67 3.51 -15.08
N ASN A 15 -1.28 3.76 -16.24
CA ASN A 15 -2.16 4.91 -16.46
C ASN A 15 -3.61 4.42 -16.61
N TYR A 16 -4.51 5.02 -15.85
CA TYR A 16 -5.91 4.64 -15.75
C TYR A 16 -6.80 5.82 -16.13
N ARG A 17 -7.88 5.56 -16.86
CA ARG A 17 -8.84 6.60 -17.25
C ARG A 17 -9.85 6.94 -16.15
N ARG A 18 -10.06 6.02 -15.21
CA ARG A 18 -11.00 6.19 -14.10
C ARG A 18 -10.26 6.06 -12.76
N LEU A 19 -10.73 6.82 -11.79
CA LEU A 19 -10.14 6.83 -10.45
C LEU A 19 -10.33 5.47 -9.75
N ASP A 20 -11.48 4.82 -9.94
CA ASP A 20 -11.77 3.54 -9.32
C ASP A 20 -10.86 2.43 -9.84
N ASP A 21 -10.53 2.42 -11.13
CA ASP A 21 -9.55 1.51 -11.71
C ASP A 21 -8.14 1.74 -11.13
N ALA A 22 -7.74 3.01 -10.99
CA ALA A 22 -6.46 3.38 -10.40
C ALA A 22 -6.36 2.94 -8.93
N LEU A 23 -7.41 3.17 -8.15
CA LEU A 23 -7.46 2.78 -6.73
C LEU A 23 -7.45 1.26 -6.57
N ARG A 24 -8.16 0.52 -7.42
CA ARG A 24 -8.11 -0.96 -7.42
C ARG A 24 -6.71 -1.47 -7.72
N ALA A 25 -6.05 -0.90 -8.72
CA ALA A 25 -4.69 -1.27 -9.06
C ALA A 25 -3.69 -0.92 -7.95
N ALA A 26 -3.79 0.27 -7.36
CA ALA A 26 -2.93 0.70 -6.24
C ALA A 26 -3.15 -0.15 -4.97
N GLY A 27 -4.37 -0.68 -4.78
CA GLY A 27 -4.69 -1.58 -3.67
C GLY A 27 -4.30 -3.04 -3.90
N SER A 28 -3.93 -3.43 -5.13
CA SER A 28 -3.49 -4.80 -5.43
C SER A 28 -1.99 -4.92 -5.16
N ILE A 29 -1.63 -5.62 -4.09
CA ILE A 29 -0.23 -5.88 -3.73
C ILE A 29 0.13 -7.28 -4.24
N GLU A 30 0.88 -7.33 -5.33
CA GLU A 30 1.37 -8.58 -5.91
C GLU A 30 2.87 -8.75 -5.68
N LYS A 31 3.31 -9.99 -5.50
CA LYS A 31 4.74 -10.38 -5.45
C LYS A 31 5.55 -9.54 -4.45
N LEU A 32 5.03 -9.37 -3.23
CA LEU A 32 5.75 -8.71 -2.15
C LEU A 32 7.09 -9.45 -1.88
N LEU A 33 8.19 -8.89 -2.37
CA LEU A 33 9.53 -9.43 -2.15
C LEU A 33 9.99 -9.05 -0.74
N LEU A 34 10.02 -10.03 0.16
CA LEU A 34 10.62 -9.88 1.48
C LEU A 34 12.15 -9.99 1.36
N SER A 35 12.77 -8.98 0.79
CA SER A 35 14.23 -8.93 0.62
C SER A 35 14.91 -8.55 1.94
N GLY A 36 15.95 -9.29 2.33
CA GLY A 36 16.89 -8.87 3.38
C GLY A 36 16.68 -9.45 4.78
N ARG A 37 15.84 -10.48 4.97
CA ARG A 37 15.78 -11.23 6.23
C ARG A 37 16.20 -12.67 6.03
N VAL A 38 17.27 -13.07 6.71
CA VAL A 38 17.60 -14.48 6.89
C VAL A 38 16.57 -15.05 7.85
N LEU A 39 15.77 -16.00 7.37
CA LEU A 39 14.81 -16.72 8.19
C LEU A 39 15.50 -17.97 8.74
N ASP A 40 15.52 -18.12 10.05
CA ASP A 40 16.06 -19.29 10.71
C ASP A 40 15.22 -20.52 10.37
N SER A 41 15.90 -21.61 10.02
CA SER A 41 15.23 -22.88 9.75
C SER A 41 14.55 -23.41 11.00
N GLY A 42 13.28 -23.83 10.86
CA GLY A 42 12.53 -24.49 11.93
C GLY A 42 11.68 -23.55 12.79
N LEU A 43 11.70 -22.23 12.52
CA LEU A 43 10.78 -21.29 13.15
C LEU A 43 9.55 -21.04 12.29
N ASN A 44 8.40 -20.89 12.96
CA ASN A 44 7.17 -20.44 12.32
C ASN A 44 7.15 -18.91 12.27
N TYR A 45 6.98 -18.36 11.09
CA TYR A 45 6.89 -16.92 10.87
C TYR A 45 5.45 -16.54 10.54
N GLU A 46 5.04 -15.36 11.00
CA GLU A 46 3.78 -14.73 10.62
C GLU A 46 4.08 -13.47 9.81
N ILE A 47 3.43 -13.33 8.66
CA ILE A 47 3.42 -12.08 7.90
C ILE A 47 2.22 -11.26 8.34
N ARG A 48 2.43 -9.97 8.58
CA ARG A 48 1.35 -9.01 8.84
C ARG A 48 1.45 -7.82 7.90
N LEU A 49 0.34 -7.48 7.27
CA LEU A 49 0.22 -6.38 6.31
C LEU A 49 -0.94 -5.45 6.69
N ARG A 50 -0.73 -4.15 6.56
CA ARG A 50 -1.79 -3.13 6.59
C ARG A 50 -1.46 -2.02 5.60
N GLY A 51 -2.49 -1.40 5.05
CA GLY A 51 -2.39 -0.15 4.30
C GLY A 51 -2.75 1.03 5.18
N SER A 52 -2.10 2.16 4.95
CA SER A 52 -2.45 3.45 5.54
C SER A 52 -2.28 4.56 4.51
N LEU A 53 -3.08 5.61 4.62
CA LEU A 53 -2.89 6.80 3.81
C LEU A 53 -1.74 7.63 4.35
N ASP A 54 -0.76 7.93 3.48
CA ASP A 54 0.32 8.87 3.81
C ASP A 54 -0.12 10.29 3.49
N ILE A 55 -0.51 11.01 4.55
CA ILE A 55 -0.96 12.41 4.48
C ILE A 55 0.16 13.33 3.97
N GLU A 56 1.43 13.02 4.28
CA GLU A 56 2.56 13.86 3.92
C GLU A 56 2.92 13.76 2.43
N SER A 57 2.42 12.73 1.75
CA SER A 57 2.56 12.57 0.30
C SER A 57 1.42 13.23 -0.49
N LEU A 58 0.39 13.78 0.18
CA LEU A 58 -0.72 14.47 -0.49
C LEU A 58 -0.29 15.85 -1.04
N PRO A 59 -0.94 16.33 -2.12
CA PRO A 59 -0.80 17.71 -2.59
C PRO A 59 -1.11 18.71 -1.48
N THR A 60 -0.36 19.82 -1.42
CA THR A 60 -0.45 20.83 -0.34
C THR A 60 -1.87 21.28 0.01
N PRO A 61 -2.77 21.58 -0.97
CA PRO A 61 -4.14 21.97 -0.63
C PRO A 61 -4.94 20.86 0.06
N VAL A 62 -4.73 19.61 -0.35
CA VAL A 62 -5.45 18.45 0.18
C VAL A 62 -4.96 18.11 1.60
N ARG A 63 -3.66 18.28 1.85
CA ARG A 63 -3.06 18.02 3.16
C ARG A 63 -3.69 18.82 4.29
N LEU A 64 -3.98 20.10 4.07
CA LEU A 64 -4.63 20.97 5.06
C LEU A 64 -5.99 20.42 5.50
N ILE A 65 -6.80 19.96 4.54
CA ILE A 65 -8.11 19.35 4.80
C ILE A 65 -7.93 18.03 5.58
N ALA A 66 -6.92 17.25 5.20
CA ALA A 66 -6.66 15.95 5.80
C ALA A 66 -6.21 16.02 7.27
N TYR A 67 -5.58 17.11 7.71
CA TYR A 67 -5.25 17.29 9.13
C TYR A 67 -6.45 17.60 10.02
N VAL A 68 -7.50 18.21 9.47
CA VAL A 68 -8.67 18.65 10.25
C VAL A 68 -9.85 17.70 10.13
N SER A 69 -9.79 16.73 9.21
CA SER A 69 -10.90 15.83 8.91
C SER A 69 -10.51 14.37 9.13
N SER A 70 -11.23 13.69 10.02
CA SER A 70 -11.05 12.26 10.30
C SER A 70 -11.39 11.34 9.12
N ALA A 71 -12.05 11.85 8.08
CA ALA A 71 -12.30 11.09 6.85
C ALA A 71 -11.00 10.67 6.14
N TRP A 72 -9.88 11.33 6.45
CA TRP A 72 -8.55 11.04 5.91
C TRP A 72 -7.71 10.14 6.82
N ASP A 73 -8.18 9.80 8.02
CA ASP A 73 -7.56 8.78 8.88
C ASP A 73 -7.93 7.37 8.37
N MET A 74 -7.33 7.03 7.24
CA MET A 74 -7.60 5.79 6.52
C MET A 74 -6.52 4.77 6.84
N THR A 75 -6.83 3.86 7.74
CA THR A 75 -5.98 2.69 8.04
C THR A 75 -6.80 1.42 7.85
N SER A 76 -6.25 0.46 7.11
CA SER A 76 -6.88 -0.85 6.95
C SER A 76 -6.76 -1.67 8.23
N LYS A 77 -7.55 -2.74 8.32
CA LYS A 77 -7.26 -3.83 9.27
C LYS A 77 -5.92 -4.48 8.95
N TRP A 78 -5.33 -5.12 9.95
CA TRP A 78 -4.22 -6.04 9.72
C TRP A 78 -4.72 -7.29 9.02
N PHE A 79 -4.00 -7.70 7.99
CA PHE A 79 -4.08 -9.01 7.38
C PHE A 79 -2.87 -9.81 7.86
N SER A 80 -3.11 -11.01 8.36
CA SER A 80 -2.06 -11.87 8.89
C SER A 80 -2.19 -13.27 8.31
N TRP A 81 -1.06 -13.89 7.97
CA TRP A 81 -1.01 -15.28 7.55
C TRP A 81 0.33 -15.91 7.92
N PRO A 82 0.36 -17.24 8.16
CA PRO A 82 1.62 -17.93 8.37
C PRO A 82 2.45 -17.89 7.08
N LEU A 83 3.75 -17.64 7.22
CA LEU A 83 4.70 -17.81 6.13
C LEU A 83 4.97 -19.31 5.97
N VAL A 84 4.29 -19.91 5.01
CA VAL A 84 4.54 -21.29 4.60
C VAL A 84 5.72 -21.28 3.64
N ARG A 85 6.74 -22.09 3.95
CA ARG A 85 7.96 -22.24 3.14
C ARG A 85 7.71 -23.07 1.89
#